data_AF-A0A1T5G7F8-F1
#
_entry.id   AF-A0A1T5G7F8-F1
#
_cell.length_a   1.000
_cell.length_b   1.000
_cell.length_c   1.000
_cell.angle_alpha   90.00
_cell.angle_beta   90.00
_cell.angle_gamma   90.00
#
_symmetry.space_group_name_H-M   'P 1'
#
loop_
_entity.id
_entity.type
_entity.pdbx_description
1 polymer ?
#
loop_
_entity_poly.entity_id
_entity_poly.type
_entity_poly.pdbx_seq_one_letter_code
_entity_poly.pdbx_strand_id
1 'polypeptide(L)'
;MSGKWFADSFDDAITFGQRMGHGVDPKFYVVEVDIPDNIVDKAFRASGKHDGIGAAFYFEVADLNHNSVTVKSRNSVRADKSLNTLGGCK
;
A
#
# COMPACT_ATOMS: atom_id res chain seq x y z
N MET A 1 -0.78 14.86 11.77
CA MET A 1 -0.18 13.52 11.69
C MET A 1 -0.34 13.05 10.26
N SER A 2 0.74 12.59 9.64
CA SER A 2 0.77 12.21 8.23
C SER A 2 1.48 10.88 8.17
N GLY A 3 0.74 9.83 7.85
CA GLY A 3 1.28 8.50 7.68
C GLY A 3 0.98 7.93 6.31
N LYS A 4 1.39 6.68 6.13
CA LYS A 4 1.21 5.92 4.91
C LYS A 4 0.78 4.50 5.27
N TRP A 5 -0.13 3.96 4.47
CA TRP A 5 -0.58 2.58 4.57
C TRP A 5 0.28 1.68 3.69
N PHE A 6 0.62 0.52 4.22
CA PHE A 6 1.39 -0.53 3.56
C PHE A 6 0.63 -1.84 3.69
N ALA A 7 0.65 -2.64 2.63
CA ALA A 7 0.11 -4.00 2.67
C ALA A 7 1.17 -4.97 3.23
N ASP A 8 0.72 -6.04 3.88
CA ASP A 8 1.59 -7.08 4.47
C ASP A 8 2.20 -8.01 3.39
N SER A 9 1.66 -7.98 2.16
CA SER A 9 2.12 -8.80 1.05
C SER A 9 2.08 -8.08 -0.30
N PHE A 10 2.84 -8.61 -1.26
CA PHE A 10 2.85 -8.10 -2.64
C PHE A 10 1.48 -8.23 -3.32
N ASP A 11 0.79 -9.35 -3.14
CA ASP A 11 -0.52 -9.60 -3.74
C ASP A 11 -1.61 -8.68 -3.16
N ASP A 12 -1.55 -8.40 -1.86
CA ASP A 12 -2.44 -7.43 -1.21
C ASP A 12 -2.12 -6.01 -1.71
N ALA A 13 -0.84 -5.66 -1.90
CA ALA A 13 -0.44 -4.37 -2.48
C ALA A 13 -0.92 -4.20 -3.93
N ILE A 14 -0.90 -5.27 -4.73
CA ILE A 14 -1.52 -5.29 -6.05
C ILE A 14 -3.01 -5.04 -5.91
N THR A 15 -3.70 -5.79 -5.06
CA THR A 15 -5.15 -5.64 -4.84
C THR A 15 -5.49 -4.21 -4.38
N PHE A 16 -4.63 -3.60 -3.57
CA PHE A 16 -4.74 -2.21 -3.16
C PHE A 16 -4.64 -1.27 -4.36
N GLY A 17 -3.57 -1.42 -5.16
CA GLY A 17 -3.40 -0.67 -6.40
C GLY A 17 -4.62 -0.79 -7.30
N GLN A 18 -5.04 -2.02 -7.64
CA GLN A 18 -6.15 -2.30 -8.55
C GLN A 18 -7.49 -1.63 -8.16
N ARG A 19 -7.74 -1.44 -6.86
CA ARG A 19 -8.96 -0.79 -6.36
C ARG A 19 -8.85 0.73 -6.29
N MET A 20 -7.64 1.26 -6.29
CA MET A 20 -7.42 2.70 -6.30
C MET A 20 -7.75 3.26 -7.68
N GLY A 21 -8.39 4.43 -7.72
CA GLY A 21 -8.69 5.08 -8.98
C GLY A 21 -7.40 5.45 -9.72
N HIS A 22 -7.09 4.73 -10.79
CA HIS A 22 -6.03 5.12 -11.71
C HIS A 22 -6.60 6.09 -12.74
N GLY A 23 -5.92 7.22 -12.95
CA GLY A 23 -6.29 8.22 -13.96
C GLY A 23 -6.12 7.69 -15.39
N VAL A 24 -5.73 8.56 -16.31
CA VAL A 24 -5.67 8.23 -17.75
C VAL A 24 -4.66 7.10 -18.07
N ASP A 25 -3.57 6.99 -17.30
CA ASP A 25 -2.62 5.87 -17.37
C ASP A 25 -2.90 4.85 -16.24
N PRO A 26 -3.40 3.64 -16.56
CA PRO A 26 -3.62 2.58 -15.59
C PRO A 26 -2.31 1.88 -15.24
N LYS A 27 -1.28 2.63 -14.84
CA LYS A 27 0.00 2.08 -14.40
C LYS A 27 0.29 2.55 -12.99
N PHE A 28 0.65 1.60 -12.12
CA PHE A 28 1.13 1.89 -10.78
C PHE A 28 2.38 1.09 -10.47
N TYR A 29 3.01 1.41 -9.35
CA TYR A 29 4.20 0.72 -8.87
C TYR A 29 3.91 0.12 -7.51
N VAL A 30 4.30 -1.13 -7.32
CA VAL A 30 4.39 -1.77 -6.03
C VAL A 30 5.85 -1.72 -5.60
N VAL A 31 6.10 -1.10 -4.45
CA VAL A 31 7.43 -0.93 -3.87
C VAL A 31 7.50 -1.79 -2.62
N GLU A 32 8.43 -2.73 -2.59
CA GLU A 32 8.73 -3.52 -1.41
C GLU A 32 9.80 -2.77 -0.60
N VAL A 33 9.54 -2.61 0.69
CA VAL A 33 10.44 -1.92 1.62
C VAL A 33 10.76 -2.82 2.79
N ASP A 34 12.01 -2.78 3.24
CA ASP A 34 12.41 -3.40 4.49
C ASP A 34 12.28 -2.34 5.60
N ILE A 35 11.41 -2.61 6.58
CA ILE A 35 11.14 -1.73 7.72
C ILE A 35 11.71 -2.41 8.97
N PRO A 36 12.58 -1.73 9.73
CA PRO A 36 13.10 -2.24 10.99
C PRO A 36 12.01 -2.63 12.02
N ASP A 37 12.21 -3.74 12.73
CA ASP A 37 11.23 -4.29 13.69
C ASP A 37 10.80 -3.27 14.75
N ASN A 38 11.72 -2.42 15.23
CA ASN A 38 11.44 -1.39 16.23
C ASN A 38 10.42 -0.33 15.77
N ILE A 39 10.19 -0.22 14.46
CA ILE A 39 9.15 0.63 13.87
C ILE A 39 7.88 -0.18 13.67
N VAL A 40 7.99 -1.42 13.20
CA VAL A 40 6.85 -2.33 13.00
C VAL A 40 6.09 -2.53 14.31
N ASP A 41 6.80 -2.68 15.43
CA ASP A 41 6.20 -2.83 16.76
C ASP A 41 5.38 -1.61 17.21
N LYS A 42 5.67 -0.42 16.67
CA LYS A 42 4.95 0.83 16.96
C LYS A 42 3.83 1.10 15.96
N ALA A 43 3.80 0.37 14.85
CA ALA A 43 2.88 0.61 13.77
C ALA A 43 1.46 0.22 14.15
N PHE A 44 0.49 0.96 13.64
CA PHE A 44 -0.90 0.55 13.77
C PHE A 44 -1.19 -0.57 12.77
N ARG A 45 -1.61 -1.74 13.25
CA ARG A 45 -1.97 -2.88 12.41
C ARG A 45 -3.49 -3.02 12.27
N ALA A 46 -3.98 -2.90 11.05
CA ALA A 46 -5.34 -3.28 10.68
C ALA A 46 -5.38 -4.79 10.37
N SER A 47 -5.86 -5.58 11.33
CA SER A 47 -5.82 -7.05 11.31
C SER A 47 -6.88 -7.72 10.42
N GLY A 48 -7.81 -6.98 9.82
CA GLY A 48 -8.76 -7.55 8.87
C GLY A 48 -9.63 -6.54 8.14
N LYS A 49 -9.63 -6.64 6.80
CA LYS A 49 -10.49 -5.90 5.86
C LYS A 49 -10.29 -4.39 5.84
N HIS A 50 -9.05 -3.90 5.88
CA HIS A 50 -8.84 -2.53 5.41
C HIS A 50 -9.22 -2.47 3.93
N ASP A 51 -10.36 -1.83 3.64
CA ASP A 51 -11.01 -1.73 2.33
C ASP A 51 -11.18 -3.07 1.59
N GLY A 52 -11.27 -4.18 2.34
CA GLY A 52 -11.39 -5.55 1.81
C GLY A 52 -10.17 -6.07 1.06
N ILE A 53 -8.98 -5.54 1.36
CA ILE A 53 -7.73 -5.80 0.62
C ILE A 53 -6.75 -6.70 1.39
N GLY A 54 -6.91 -6.85 2.71
CA GLY A 54 -6.06 -7.73 3.53
C GLY A 54 -5.66 -7.07 4.84
N ALA A 55 -4.56 -7.58 5.42
CA ALA A 55 -3.90 -6.94 6.55
C ALA A 55 -3.07 -5.75 6.05
N ALA A 56 -3.11 -4.65 6.81
CA ALA A 56 -2.37 -3.44 6.46
C ALA A 56 -1.73 -2.81 7.70
N PHE A 57 -0.60 -2.16 7.50
CA PHE A 57 0.10 -1.38 8.51
C PHE A 57 0.04 0.10 8.17
N TYR A 58 -0.20 0.92 9.18
CA TYR A 58 -0.07 2.36 9.09
C TYR A 58 1.18 2.79 9.86
N PHE A 59 2.06 3.51 9.16
CA PHE A 59 3.28 4.08 9.70
C PHE A 59 3.24 5.60 9.63
N GLU A 60 3.66 6.27 10.69
CA GLU A 60 3.89 7.72 10.66
C GLU A 60 5.12 8.04 9.80
N VAL A 61 5.02 9.07 8.96
CA VAL A 61 6.13 9.47 8.06
C VAL A 61 7.38 9.87 8.85
N ALA A 62 7.23 10.39 10.07
CA ALA A 62 8.37 10.70 10.93
C ALA A 62 9.19 9.44 11.23
N ASP A 63 8.55 8.33 11.60
CA ASP A 63 9.26 7.08 11.90
C ASP A 63 9.92 6.49 10.65
N LEU A 64 9.28 6.61 9.48
CA LEU A 64 9.85 6.16 8.20
C LEU A 64 11.07 6.98 7.78
N ASN A 65 11.09 8.29 8.05
CA ASN A 65 12.20 9.17 7.64
C ASN A 65 13.40 9.09 8.59
N HIS A 66 13.17 8.80 9.86
CA HIS A 66 14.24 8.77 10.88
C HIS A 66 15.03 7.47 10.89
N ASN A 67 14.43 6.38 10.42
CA ASN A 67 15.00 5.06 10.47
C ASN A 67 15.25 4.59 9.04
N SER A 68 16.40 3.97 8.77
CA SER A 68 16.88 3.63 7.43
C SER A 68 16.01 2.60 6.68
N VAL A 69 14.77 2.96 6.34
CA VAL A 69 13.87 2.16 5.50
C VAL A 69 14.49 2.06 4.12
N THR A 70 14.74 0.84 3.67
CA THR A 70 15.37 0.57 2.38
C THR A 70 14.34 0.02 1.40
N VAL A 71 14.37 0.54 0.17
CA VAL A 71 13.61 -0.04 -0.94
C VAL A 71 14.31 -1.30 -1.41
N LYS A 72 13.62 -2.44 -1.33
CA LYS A 72 14.14 -3.75 -1.74
C LYS A 72 13.81 -4.04 -3.20
N SER A 73 12.59 -3.72 -3.63
CA SER A 73 12.18 -3.95 -5.01
C SER A 73 11.15 -2.91 -5.49
N ARG A 74 11.07 -2.73 -6.80
CA ARG A 74 10.07 -1.86 -7.44
C ARG A 74 9.54 -2.53 -8.69
N ASN A 75 8.28 -2.93 -8.64
CA ASN A 75 7.60 -3.61 -9.74
C ASN A 75 6.51 -2.70 -10.31
N SER A 76 6.47 -2.56 -11.63
CA SER A 76 5.37 -1.85 -12.29
C SER A 76 4.23 -2.80 -12.61
N VAL A 77 3.01 -2.39 -12.32
CA VAL A 77 1.79 -3.17 -12.56
C VAL A 77 0.83 -2.32 -13.38
N ARG A 78 0.12 -2.96 -14.31
CA ARG A 78 -0.98 -2.34 -15.02
C ARG A 78 -2.29 -2.63 -14.30
N ALA A 79 -3.07 -1.59 -14.10
CA ALA A 79 -4.40 -1.72 -13.53
C ALA A 79 -5.34 -2.38 -14.55
N ASP A 80 -6.10 -3.34 -14.05
CA ASP A 80 -7.18 -3.97 -14.76
C ASP A 80 -8.36 -3.01 -14.78
N LYS A 81 -8.68 -2.51 -15.98
CA LYS A 81 -9.80 -1.58 -16.18
C LYS A 81 -11.14 -2.17 -15.75
N SER A 82 -11.27 -3.50 -15.67
CA SER A 82 -12.49 -4.19 -15.22
C SER A 82 -12.70 -4.15 -13.70
N LEU A 83 -11.62 -3.95 -12.91
CA LEU A 83 -11.65 -3.84 -11.46
C LEU A 83 -11.77 -2.39 -10.96
N ASN A 84 -11.63 -1.42 -11.86
CA ASN A 84 -11.64 0.03 -11.61
C ASN A 84 -13.05 0.58 -11.30
N THR A 85 -14.00 -0.26 -10.86
CA THR A 85 -15.44 0.06 -10.75
C THR A 85 -15.82 0.91 -9.53
N LEU A 86 -14.87 1.48 -8.79
CA LEU A 86 -15.20 2.37 -7.65
C LEU A 86 -15.49 3.83 -8.06
N GLY A 87 -15.56 4.14 -9.37
CA GLY A 87 -15.88 5.47 -9.88
C GLY A 87 -17.25 5.64 -10.55
N GLY A 88 -18.10 4.61 -10.56
CA GLY A 88 -19.45 4.72 -11.12
C GLY A 88 -20.42 5.33 -10.11
N CYS A 89 -20.51 6.66 -10.05
CA CYS A 89 -21.70 7.29 -9.47
C CYS A 89 -22.92 6.80 -10.26
N LYS A 90 -23.89 6.20 -9.56
CA LYS A 90 -25.27 6.10 -10.05
C LYS A 90 -25.94 7.46 -9.99
#